data_AF-B4FYL0-F1
#
_entry.id   AF-B4FYL0-F1
#
_cell.length_a   1.000
_cell.length_b   1.000
_cell.length_c   1.000
_cell.angle_alpha   90.00
_cell.angle_beta   90.00
_cell.angle_gamma   90.00
#
_symmetry.space_group_name_H-M   'P 1'
#
loop_
_entity.id
_entity.type
_entity.pdbx_description
1 polymer ?
#
loop_
_entity_poly.entity_id
_entity_poly.type
_entity_poly.pdbx_seq_one_letter_code
_entity_poly.pdbx_strand_id
1 'polypeptide(L)'
;MLTLSYLYSVSNNLRLTLDKCSQRDPSVITLLFALSFEWGKAGSDNRIHSLFERALADDKLQKSVLLWRCYLAYEAEIVCNSSAARRVFFRAIHACPWSKRLWLDGFQKLGSVLTLKELSDLQEVMRDKELNIRTDIYEILLEEETNT
;
A
#
# COMPACT_ATOMS: atom_id res chain seq x y z
N MET A 1 -26.91 24.62 14.59
CA MET A 1 -26.52 24.90 13.20
C MET A 1 -25.09 25.44 13.06
N LEU A 2 -24.58 26.27 13.98
CA LEU A 2 -23.25 26.90 13.90
C LEU A 2 -22.05 25.97 14.19
N THR A 3 -22.24 24.92 14.99
CA THR A 3 -21.17 23.97 15.33
C THR A 3 -20.80 23.05 14.16
N LEU A 4 -21.79 22.67 13.36
CA LEU A 4 -21.59 21.83 12.18
C LEU A 4 -20.80 22.59 11.10
N SER A 5 -21.18 23.84 10.80
CA SER A 5 -20.47 24.66 9.82
C SER A 5 -19.02 24.98 10.24
N TYR A 6 -18.76 25.19 11.53
CA TYR A 6 -17.40 25.39 12.04
C TYR A 6 -16.52 24.15 11.87
N LEU A 7 -17.02 22.96 12.24
CA LEU A 7 -16.28 21.70 12.09
C LEU A 7 -15.95 21.38 10.62
N TYR A 8 -16.90 21.59 9.70
CA TYR A 8 -16.68 21.40 8.26
C TYR A 8 -15.70 22.43 7.68
N SER A 9 -15.79 23.69 8.09
CA SER A 9 -14.87 24.77 7.68
C SER A 9 -13.45 24.50 8.16
N VAL A 10 -13.27 24.07 9.42
CA VAL A 10 -11.96 23.68 9.97
C VAL A 10 -11.38 22.50 9.21
N SER A 11 -12.17 21.45 8.93
CA SER A 11 -11.72 20.30 8.11
C SER A 11 -11.27 20.73 6.71
N ASN A 12 -11.96 21.67 6.07
CA ASN A 12 -11.61 22.12 4.72
C ASN A 12 -10.35 22.99 4.69
N ASN A 13 -10.21 23.91 5.64
CA ASN A 13 -8.99 24.70 5.78
C ASN A 13 -7.78 23.82 6.09
N LEU A 14 -7.94 22.81 6.95
CA LEU A 14 -6.89 21.83 7.24
C LEU A 14 -6.47 21.07 5.99
N ARG A 15 -7.40 20.55 5.19
CA ARG A 15 -7.09 19.91 3.90
C ARG A 15 -6.25 20.80 2.99
N LEU A 16 -6.67 22.06 2.81
CA LEU A 16 -5.95 23.04 1.99
C LEU A 16 -4.54 23.34 2.52
N THR A 17 -4.39 23.50 3.83
CA THR A 17 -3.07 23.73 4.43
C THR A 17 -2.14 22.53 4.26
N LEU A 18 -2.65 21.31 4.44
CA LEU A 18 -1.87 20.08 4.26
C LEU A 18 -1.51 19.85 2.79
N ASP A 19 -2.42 20.15 1.86
CA ASP A 19 -2.11 20.12 0.42
C ASP A 19 -0.98 21.08 0.06
N LYS A 20 -1.01 22.31 0.60
CA LYS A 20 0.07 23.29 0.40
C LYS A 20 1.40 22.81 0.99
N CYS A 21 1.38 22.22 2.20
CA CYS A 21 2.58 21.65 2.80
C CYS A 21 3.15 20.51 1.95
N SER A 22 2.30 19.60 1.48
CA SER A 22 2.70 18.47 0.63
C SER A 22 3.27 18.90 -0.73
N GLN A 23 2.83 20.03 -1.29
CA GLN A 23 3.38 20.58 -2.54
C GLN A 23 4.72 21.29 -2.33
N ARG A 24 4.92 21.92 -1.18
CA ARG A 24 6.15 22.66 -0.88
C ARG A 24 7.30 21.73 -0.52
N ASP A 25 7.03 20.73 0.30
CA ASP A 25 8.01 19.74 0.73
C ASP A 25 7.30 18.39 0.97
N PRO A 26 7.28 17.51 -0.04
CA PRO A 26 6.57 16.25 0.04
C PRO A 26 7.28 15.34 1.06
N SER A 27 6.59 15.07 2.18
CA SER A 27 7.11 14.22 3.25
C SER A 27 6.13 13.08 3.58
N VAL A 28 6.70 11.95 4.01
CA VAL A 28 5.91 10.81 4.51
C VAL A 28 5.03 11.24 5.69
N ILE A 29 5.53 12.10 6.57
CA ILE A 29 4.81 12.58 7.76
C ILE A 29 3.59 13.41 7.34
N THR A 30 3.75 14.34 6.38
CA THR A 30 2.65 15.16 5.87
C THR A 30 1.56 14.29 5.23
N LEU A 31 1.95 13.25 4.49
CA LEU A 31 0.99 12.30 3.91
C LEU A 31 0.25 11.51 5.00
N LEU A 32 0.96 10.92 5.95
CA LEU A 32 0.34 10.16 7.05
C LEU A 32 -0.63 11.02 7.86
N PHE A 33 -0.24 12.27 8.12
CA PHE A 33 -1.11 13.22 8.81
C PHE A 33 -2.35 13.51 7.96
N ALA A 34 -2.22 13.80 6.67
CA ALA A 34 -3.37 13.99 5.77
C ALA A 34 -4.30 12.77 5.74
N LEU A 35 -3.74 11.55 5.65
CA LEU A 35 -4.51 10.30 5.67
C LEU A 35 -5.29 10.12 6.98
N SER A 36 -4.70 10.47 8.13
CA SER A 36 -5.37 10.37 9.42
C SER A 36 -6.65 11.23 9.51
N PHE A 37 -6.72 12.36 8.79
CA PHE A 37 -7.91 13.20 8.73
C PHE A 37 -8.97 12.72 7.74
N GLU A 38 -8.59 11.88 6.78
CA GLU A 38 -9.53 11.28 5.83
C GLU A 38 -10.06 9.94 6.33
N TRP A 39 -9.32 9.28 7.23
CA TRP A 39 -9.72 7.99 7.79
C TRP A 39 -11.10 8.06 8.46
N GLY A 40 -12.00 7.18 8.06
CA GLY A 40 -13.36 7.08 8.61
C GLY A 40 -14.37 8.10 8.07
N LYS A 41 -13.99 8.99 7.15
CA LYS A 41 -14.95 9.86 6.44
C LYS A 41 -15.57 9.11 5.26
N ALA A 42 -16.88 8.96 5.27
CA ALA A 42 -17.62 8.37 4.15
C ALA A 42 -17.36 9.16 2.84
N GLY A 43 -17.05 8.45 1.75
CA GLY A 43 -16.77 9.03 0.44
C GLY A 43 -15.40 9.69 0.29
N SER A 44 -14.46 9.43 1.21
CA SER A 44 -13.09 9.95 1.14
C SER A 44 -12.14 9.09 0.30
N ASP A 45 -12.61 7.99 -0.30
CA ASP A 45 -11.73 7.02 -0.98
C ASP A 45 -10.97 7.65 -2.14
N ASN A 46 -11.66 8.39 -3.01
CA ASN A 46 -11.03 9.16 -4.10
C ASN A 46 -9.96 10.12 -3.59
N ARG A 47 -10.19 10.72 -2.42
CA ARG A 47 -9.24 11.62 -1.79
C ARG A 47 -8.02 10.85 -1.26
N ILE A 48 -8.22 9.73 -0.59
CA ILE A 48 -7.15 8.86 -0.09
C ILE A 48 -6.30 8.35 -1.26
N HIS A 49 -6.91 7.88 -2.36
CA HIS A 49 -6.19 7.52 -3.58
C HIS A 49 -5.38 8.70 -4.13
N SER A 50 -5.98 9.89 -4.25
CA SER A 50 -5.27 11.07 -4.74
C SER A 50 -4.06 11.44 -3.88
N LEU A 51 -4.14 11.23 -2.56
CA LEU A 51 -3.06 11.50 -1.62
C LEU A 51 -1.90 10.52 -1.83
N PHE A 52 -2.19 9.23 -1.96
CA PHE A 52 -1.18 8.21 -2.27
C PHE A 52 -0.55 8.44 -3.64
N GLU A 53 -1.34 8.58 -4.70
CA GLU A 53 -0.83 8.74 -6.06
C GLU A 53 0.03 10.00 -6.20
N ARG A 54 -0.37 11.11 -5.59
CA ARG A 54 0.43 12.34 -5.61
C ARG A 54 1.75 12.19 -4.85
N ALA A 55 1.74 11.50 -3.71
CA ALA A 55 2.96 11.24 -2.96
C ALA A 55 3.89 10.29 -3.71
N LEU A 56 3.35 9.24 -4.34
CA LEU A 56 4.13 8.24 -5.08
C LEU A 56 4.56 8.71 -6.48
N ALA A 57 4.08 9.88 -6.93
CA ALA A 57 4.61 10.57 -8.10
C ALA A 57 5.94 11.30 -7.81
N ASP A 58 6.29 11.54 -6.54
CA ASP A 58 7.56 12.14 -6.15
C ASP A 58 8.69 11.10 -6.10
N ASP A 59 9.84 11.43 -6.70
CA ASP A 59 10.97 10.50 -6.86
C ASP A 59 11.61 10.02 -5.55
N LYS A 60 11.49 10.81 -4.48
CA LYS A 60 12.02 10.44 -3.16
C LYS A 60 11.00 9.59 -2.42
N LEU A 61 9.75 10.02 -2.40
CA LEU A 61 8.68 9.33 -1.68
C LEU A 61 8.31 7.99 -2.31
N GLN A 62 8.42 7.83 -3.64
CA GLN A 62 8.17 6.54 -4.29
C GLN A 62 9.14 5.44 -3.83
N LYS A 63 10.29 5.78 -3.24
CA LYS A 63 11.22 4.81 -2.65
C LYS A 63 10.87 4.45 -1.20
N SER A 64 9.83 5.06 -0.64
CA SER A 64 9.38 4.79 0.72
C SER A 64 8.57 3.51 0.76
N VAL A 65 9.20 2.45 1.28
CA VAL A 65 8.55 1.17 1.55
C VAL A 65 7.30 1.34 2.40
N LEU A 66 7.32 2.24 3.40
CA LEU A 66 6.19 2.45 4.29
C LEU A 66 4.94 2.91 3.52
N LEU A 67 5.10 3.84 2.57
CA LEU A 67 3.98 4.37 1.81
C LEU A 67 3.33 3.30 0.94
N TRP A 68 4.14 2.48 0.27
CA TRP A 68 3.64 1.36 -0.52
C TRP A 68 2.91 0.32 0.34
N ARG A 69 3.44 -0.02 1.51
CA ARG A 69 2.79 -0.97 2.43
C ARG A 69 1.46 -0.42 2.94
N CYS A 70 1.39 0.86 3.30
CA CYS A 70 0.14 1.52 3.68
C CYS A 70 -0.86 1.53 2.53
N TYR A 71 -0.41 1.83 1.30
CA TYR A 71 -1.32 1.89 0.16
C TYR A 71 -1.85 0.50 -0.22
N LEU A 72 -0.97 -0.52 -0.22
CA LEU A 72 -1.35 -1.91 -0.45
C LEU A 72 -2.34 -2.41 0.60
N ALA A 73 -2.10 -2.13 1.88
CA ALA A 73 -3.02 -2.51 2.96
C ALA A 73 -4.37 -1.80 2.81
N TYR A 74 -4.38 -0.52 2.44
CA TYR A 74 -5.61 0.22 2.19
C TYR A 74 -6.46 -0.43 1.08
N GLU A 75 -5.87 -0.74 -0.07
CA GLU A 75 -6.59 -1.38 -1.18
C GLU A 75 -7.05 -2.80 -0.83
N ALA A 76 -6.22 -3.59 -0.13
CA ALA A 76 -6.49 -4.99 0.15
C ALA A 76 -7.47 -5.21 1.31
N GLU A 77 -7.40 -4.38 2.36
CA GLU A 77 -8.12 -4.63 3.63
C GLU A 77 -9.24 -3.65 3.90
N ILE A 78 -9.14 -2.42 3.39
CA ILE A 78 -10.14 -1.36 3.65
C ILE A 78 -11.11 -1.26 2.47
N VAL A 79 -10.58 -1.10 1.26
CA VAL A 79 -11.38 -1.04 0.03
C VAL A 79 -11.78 -2.45 -0.43
N CYS A 80 -11.02 -3.48 -0.02
CA CYS A 80 -11.19 -4.87 -0.44
C CYS A 80 -11.18 -5.04 -1.97
N ASN A 81 -10.38 -4.22 -2.67
CA ASN A 81 -10.24 -4.26 -4.11
C ASN A 81 -8.96 -5.00 -4.51
N SER A 82 -9.08 -6.33 -4.64
CA SER A 82 -7.98 -7.21 -5.03
C SER A 82 -7.30 -6.81 -6.34
N SER A 83 -8.05 -6.27 -7.30
CA SER A 83 -7.48 -5.83 -8.59
C SER A 83 -6.59 -4.60 -8.43
N ALA A 84 -6.99 -3.64 -7.59
CA ALA A 84 -6.22 -2.44 -7.29
C ALA A 84 -5.02 -2.78 -6.42
N ALA A 85 -5.21 -3.59 -5.37
CA ALA A 85 -4.14 -4.09 -4.51
C ALA A 85 -3.05 -4.80 -5.33
N ARG A 86 -3.44 -5.64 -6.31
CA ARG A 86 -2.51 -6.28 -7.25
C ARG A 86 -1.69 -5.25 -8.04
N ARG A 87 -2.33 -4.24 -8.63
CA ARG A 87 -1.62 -3.16 -9.37
C ARG A 87 -0.66 -2.39 -8.47
N VAL A 88 -1.08 -2.05 -7.26
CA VAL A 88 -0.26 -1.34 -6.27
C VAL A 88 0.94 -2.20 -5.87
N PHE A 89 0.75 -3.49 -5.60
CA PHE A 89 1.83 -4.40 -5.23
C PHE A 89 2.91 -4.49 -6.32
N PHE A 90 2.53 -4.70 -7.59
CA PHE A 90 3.49 -4.76 -8.68
C PHE A 90 4.27 -3.45 -8.84
N ARG A 91 3.61 -2.29 -8.76
CA ARG A 91 4.30 -0.99 -8.73
C ARG A 91 5.28 -0.87 -7.56
N ALA A 92 4.85 -1.33 -6.38
CA ALA A 92 5.63 -1.24 -5.17
C ALA A 92 6.93 -2.04 -5.24
N ILE A 93 6.90 -3.29 -5.72
CA ILE A 93 8.11 -4.12 -5.84
C ILE A 93 9.08 -3.62 -6.93
N HIS A 94 8.56 -2.93 -7.95
CA HIS A 94 9.41 -2.23 -8.93
C HIS A 94 10.10 -1.00 -8.32
N ALA A 95 9.39 -0.23 -7.49
CA ALA A 95 9.94 0.97 -6.84
C ALA A 95 10.85 0.65 -5.64
N CYS A 96 10.57 -0.45 -4.92
CA CYS A 96 11.28 -0.86 -3.71
C CYS A 96 11.68 -2.36 -3.74
N PRO A 97 12.50 -2.81 -4.72
CA PRO A 97 12.81 -4.22 -4.90
C PRO A 97 13.56 -4.84 -3.71
N TRP A 98 14.31 -4.05 -2.95
CA TRP A 98 15.12 -4.49 -1.80
C TRP A 98 14.30 -4.85 -0.55
N SER A 99 13.01 -4.51 -0.51
CA SER A 99 12.21 -4.66 0.71
C SER A 99 11.57 -6.04 0.83
N LYS A 100 12.26 -7.00 1.46
CA LYS A 100 11.69 -8.33 1.74
C LYS A 100 10.30 -8.29 2.37
N ARG A 101 10.07 -7.34 3.29
CA ARG A 101 8.78 -7.21 3.99
C ARG A 101 7.65 -6.77 3.05
N LEU A 102 7.94 -5.95 2.06
CA LEU A 102 6.95 -5.56 1.05
C LEU A 102 6.56 -6.75 0.15
N TRP A 103 7.54 -7.57 -0.25
CA TRP A 103 7.27 -8.81 -0.98
C TRP A 103 6.36 -9.75 -0.19
N LEU A 104 6.70 -10.01 1.09
CA LEU A 104 5.90 -10.87 1.97
C LEU A 104 4.49 -10.34 2.20
N ASP A 105 4.31 -9.02 2.34
CA ASP A 105 2.96 -8.43 2.43
C ASP A 105 2.13 -8.72 1.17
N GLY A 106 2.75 -8.73 -0.02
CA GLY A 106 2.10 -9.10 -1.27
C GLY A 106 1.66 -10.56 -1.30
N PHE A 107 2.57 -11.49 -0.97
CA PHE A 107 2.24 -12.92 -0.86
C PHE A 107 1.09 -13.17 0.12
N GLN A 108 1.12 -12.52 1.29
CA GLN A 108 0.08 -12.68 2.30
C GLN A 108 -1.27 -12.10 1.86
N LYS A 109 -1.29 -10.89 1.27
CA LYS A 109 -2.52 -10.18 0.93
C LYS A 109 -3.13 -10.61 -0.40
N LEU A 110 -2.31 -11.08 -1.33
CA LEU A 110 -2.73 -11.45 -2.69
C LEU A 110 -2.67 -12.96 -2.94
N GLY A 111 -2.24 -13.78 -1.97
CA GLY A 111 -2.10 -15.22 -2.14
C GLY A 111 -3.38 -15.95 -2.55
N SER A 112 -4.56 -15.45 -2.16
CA SER A 112 -5.86 -15.99 -2.57
C SER A 112 -6.34 -15.48 -3.93
N VAL A 113 -5.69 -14.45 -4.47
CA VAL A 113 -6.09 -13.74 -5.71
C VAL A 113 -5.20 -14.14 -6.87
N LEU A 114 -3.92 -14.39 -6.60
CA LEU A 114 -2.92 -14.82 -7.58
C LEU A 114 -2.97 -16.34 -7.74
N THR A 115 -2.76 -16.79 -8.97
CA THR A 115 -2.60 -18.21 -9.26
C THR A 115 -1.28 -18.75 -8.70
N LEU A 116 -1.20 -20.06 -8.45
CA LEU A 116 0.04 -20.72 -8.01
C LEU A 116 1.21 -20.45 -8.97
N LYS A 117 0.92 -20.38 -10.28
CA LYS A 117 1.91 -20.03 -11.29
C LYS A 117 2.45 -18.62 -11.08
N GLU A 118 1.57 -17.63 -10.93
CA GLU A 118 1.99 -16.24 -10.69
C GLU A 118 2.77 -16.08 -9.38
N LEU A 119 2.42 -16.83 -8.34
CA LEU A 119 3.18 -16.82 -7.07
C LEU A 119 4.57 -17.44 -7.24
N SER A 120 4.69 -18.53 -8.00
CA SER A 120 5.98 -19.17 -8.33
C SER A 120 6.87 -18.23 -9.15
N ASP A 121 6.32 -17.63 -10.21
CA ASP A 121 7.02 -16.66 -11.06
C ASP A 121 7.48 -15.46 -10.21
N LEU A 122 6.64 -14.98 -9.29
CA LEU A 122 6.97 -13.89 -8.38
C LEU A 122 8.09 -14.29 -7.39
N GLN A 123 8.08 -15.52 -6.89
CA GLN A 123 9.14 -16.05 -6.03
C GLN A 123 10.47 -16.11 -6.78
N GLU A 124 10.48 -16.49 -8.06
CA GLU A 124 11.67 -16.46 -8.90
C GLU A 124 12.24 -15.04 -9.03
N VAL A 125 11.39 -14.07 -9.38
CA VAL A 125 11.81 -12.65 -9.44
C VAL A 125 12.33 -12.16 -8.08
N MET A 126 11.72 -12.59 -6.98
CA MET A 126 12.19 -12.27 -5.64
C MET A 126 13.58 -12.86 -5.36
N ARG A 127 13.84 -14.10 -5.78
CA ARG A 127 15.17 -14.74 -5.68
C ARG A 127 16.22 -14.03 -6.53
N ASP A 128 15.87 -13.58 -7.73
CA ASP A 128 16.75 -12.79 -8.59
C ASP A 128 17.16 -11.45 -7.97
N LYS A 129 16.38 -10.94 -7.00
CA LYS A 129 16.72 -9.77 -6.18
C LYS A 129 17.50 -10.13 -4.90
N GLU A 130 18.02 -11.36 -4.82
CA GLU A 130 18.74 -11.91 -3.67
C GLU A 130 17.89 -11.95 -2.38
N LEU A 131 16.55 -11.93 -2.51
CA LEU A 131 15.63 -12.00 -1.40
C LEU A 131 15.14 -13.44 -1.21
N ASN A 132 15.83 -14.19 -0.37
CA ASN A 132 15.50 -15.60 -0.15
C ASN A 132 14.45 -15.78 0.96
N ILE A 133 13.48 -16.66 0.75
CA ILE A 133 12.56 -17.16 1.80
C ILE A 133 13.22 -18.39 2.44
N ARG A 134 13.13 -18.52 3.77
CA ARG A 134 13.80 -19.62 4.50
C ARG A 134 13.20 -20.99 4.19
N THR A 135 11.93 -21.02 3.83
CA THR A 135 11.16 -22.22 3.53
C THR A 135 10.74 -22.13 2.07
N ASP A 136 11.01 -23.17 1.30
CA ASP A 136 10.58 -23.23 -0.10
C ASP A 136 9.06 -23.47 -0.15
N ILE A 137 8.37 -22.91 -1.16
CA ILE A 137 6.92 -23.11 -1.36
C ILE A 137 6.61 -24.60 -1.50
N TYR A 138 7.52 -25.35 -2.15
CA TYR A 138 7.42 -26.81 -2.28
C TYR A 138 7.49 -27.55 -0.94
N GLU A 139 8.25 -27.03 0.02
CA GLU A 139 8.38 -27.64 1.35
C GLU A 139 7.06 -27.52 2.13
N ILE A 140 6.37 -26.37 2.01
CA ILE A 140 5.04 -26.14 2.60
C ILE A 140 3.97 -27.01 1.93
N LEU A 141 3.98 -27.12 0.60
CA LEU A 141 3.04 -27.97 -0.15
C LEU A 141 3.20 -29.46 0.20
N LEU A 142 4.44 -29.92 0.41
CA LEU A 142 4.72 -31.29 0.86
C LEU A 142 4.24 -31.53 2.30
N GLU A 143 4.32 -30.53 3.18
CA GLU A 143 3.75 -30.61 4.53
C GLU A 143 2.20 -30.68 4.52
N GLU A 144 1.53 -30.06 3.54
CA GLU A 144 0.06 -30.15 3.42
C GLU A 144 -0.42 -31.51 2.87
N GLU A 145 0.30 -32.13 1.93
CA GLU A 145 -0.02 -33.47 1.40
C GLU A 145 0.25 -34.60 2.40
N THR A 146 1.20 -34.41 3.31
CA THR A 146 1.55 -35.41 4.34
C THR A 146 0.65 -35.38 5.58
N ASN A 147 -0.17 -34.33 5.73
CA ASN A 147 -1.10 -34.15 6.85
C ASN A 147 -2.58 -34.47 6.49
N THR A 148 -2.83 -35.01 5.29
CA THR A 148 -4.10 -35.63 4.87
C THR A 148 -3.99 -37.14 4.81
#